data_AF-B3TK31-F1
#
_entry.id   AF-B3TK31-F1
#
_cell.length_a   1.000
_cell.length_b   1.000
_cell.length_c   1.000
_cell.angle_alpha   90.00
_cell.angle_beta   90.00
_cell.angle_gamma   90.00
#
_symmetry.space_group_name_H-M   'P 1'
#
loop_
_entity.id
_entity.type
_entity.pdbx_description
1 polymer ?
#
loop_
_entity_poly.entity_id
_entity_poly.type
_entity_poly.pdbx_seq_one_letter_code
_entity_poly.pdbx_strand_id
1 'polypeptide(L)'
;YRQNRPQMERDFHHKVRQRLGGTCCPSYCPDDCSNKTVCELCESAATCDGGYHADVEYFQMGKISIPNEVFERFMRQTILQVESEREMFYQQHALEVKKTRELTQQISNEAAEIRANATAHGKMISVIAESEKEKAIQKSYIQALKDFFQKLNVVQQDHKLSLMMIRAYDDIKDNLYTSINASSLFLNMV
;
A
#
# COMPACT_ATOMS: atom_id res chain seq x y z
N TYR A 1 26.36 -34.49 -0.45
CA TYR A 1 27.03 -35.66 0.17
C TYR A 1 26.47 -36.01 1.55
N ARG A 2 26.53 -35.13 2.58
CA ARG A 2 25.93 -35.44 3.90
C ARG A 2 24.42 -35.73 3.84
N GLN A 3 23.68 -34.96 3.04
CA GLN A 3 22.21 -35.13 2.92
C GLN A 3 21.80 -36.40 2.16
N ASN A 4 22.65 -36.95 1.27
CA ASN A 4 22.35 -38.14 0.42
C ASN A 4 23.25 -39.34 0.72
N ARG A 5 23.86 -39.38 1.92
CA ARG A 5 24.68 -40.52 2.37
C ARG A 5 23.98 -41.89 2.20
N PRO A 6 22.71 -42.07 2.62
CA PRO A 6 22.06 -43.37 2.51
C PRO A 6 21.84 -43.81 1.05
N GLN A 7 21.67 -42.87 0.12
CA GLN A 7 21.52 -43.19 -1.30
C GLN A 7 22.85 -43.64 -1.90
N MET A 8 23.94 -42.92 -1.60
CA MET A 8 25.27 -43.33 -2.06
C MET A 8 25.75 -44.64 -1.44
N GLU A 9 25.49 -44.88 -0.15
CA GLU A 9 25.82 -46.16 0.49
C GLU A 9 25.13 -47.33 -0.22
N ARG A 10 23.87 -47.17 -0.62
CA ARG A 10 23.13 -48.18 -1.39
C ARG A 10 23.73 -48.39 -2.78
N ASP A 11 24.03 -47.31 -3.50
CA ASP A 11 24.59 -47.40 -4.85
C ASP A 11 25.98 -48.04 -4.84
N PHE A 12 26.84 -47.67 -3.88
CA PHE A 12 28.14 -48.29 -3.71
C PHE A 12 28.02 -49.75 -3.26
N HIS A 13 27.14 -50.06 -2.31
CA HIS A 13 26.89 -51.44 -1.87
C HIS A 13 26.50 -52.33 -3.05
N HIS A 14 25.57 -51.89 -3.90
CA HIS A 14 25.13 -52.64 -5.07
C HIS A 14 26.30 -52.90 -6.04
N LYS A 15 27.11 -51.88 -6.34
CA LYS A 15 28.26 -52.04 -7.25
C LYS A 15 29.36 -52.92 -6.68
N VAL A 16 29.63 -52.80 -5.38
CA VAL A 16 30.64 -53.64 -4.68
C VAL A 16 30.17 -55.09 -4.62
N ARG A 17 28.90 -55.33 -4.27
CA ARG A 17 28.29 -56.67 -4.27
C ARG A 17 28.33 -57.30 -5.66
N GLN A 18 27.99 -56.55 -6.70
CA GLN A 18 28.01 -57.04 -8.08
C GLN A 18 29.44 -57.39 -8.56
N ARG A 19 30.45 -56.61 -8.17
CA ARG A 19 31.85 -56.86 -8.55
C ARG A 19 32.53 -57.98 -7.76
N LEU A 20 32.20 -58.11 -6.47
CA LEU A 20 32.83 -59.10 -5.59
C LEU A 20 32.12 -60.46 -5.62
N GLY A 21 30.79 -60.47 -5.73
CA GLY A 21 30.00 -61.69 -5.86
C GLY A 21 30.09 -62.32 -7.25
N GLY A 22 30.36 -61.50 -8.28
CA GLY A 22 30.29 -61.94 -9.67
C GLY A 22 28.86 -62.20 -10.14
N THR A 23 28.69 -62.46 -11.44
CA THR A 23 27.41 -62.89 -12.02
C THR A 23 27.40 -64.38 -12.40
N CYS A 24 28.53 -65.06 -12.19
CA CYS A 24 28.69 -66.47 -12.49
C CYS A 24 27.96 -67.38 -11.51
N CYS A 25 27.39 -68.46 -12.03
CA CYS A 25 26.94 -69.58 -11.21
C CYS A 25 28.12 -70.18 -10.42
N PRO A 26 27.96 -70.57 -9.15
CA PRO A 26 28.96 -71.37 -8.44
C PRO A 26 29.20 -72.69 -9.19
N SER A 27 30.43 -73.21 -9.14
CA SER A 27 30.90 -74.42 -9.84
C SER A 27 30.14 -75.73 -9.53
N TYR A 28 29.18 -75.67 -8.60
CA TYR A 28 28.29 -76.76 -8.22
C TYR A 28 26.89 -76.66 -8.86
N CYS A 29 26.59 -75.65 -9.69
CA CYS A 29 25.41 -75.70 -10.57
C CYS A 29 25.76 -76.68 -11.72
N PRO A 30 25.06 -77.81 -11.88
CA PRO A 30 25.22 -78.66 -13.05
C PRO A 30 24.85 -77.87 -14.31
N ASP A 31 25.46 -78.21 -15.45
CA ASP A 31 25.27 -77.54 -16.76
C ASP A 31 23.78 -77.44 -17.19
N ASP A 32 22.90 -78.22 -16.57
CA ASP A 32 21.45 -78.06 -16.61
C ASP A 32 20.92 -77.32 -15.37
N CYS A 33 20.82 -76.00 -15.47
CA CYS A 33 20.15 -75.13 -14.50
C CYS A 33 18.61 -75.26 -14.56
N SER A 34 18.09 -76.48 -14.61
CA SER A 34 16.66 -76.77 -14.74
C SER A 34 15.93 -76.88 -13.40
N ASN A 35 16.66 -77.01 -12.29
CA ASN A 35 16.06 -77.18 -10.97
C ASN A 35 16.88 -76.48 -9.89
N LYS A 36 16.68 -75.15 -9.75
CA LYS A 36 16.69 -74.39 -8.49
C LYS A 36 16.56 -72.90 -8.81
N THR A 37 15.70 -72.23 -8.06
CA THR A 37 15.42 -70.78 -8.03
C THR A 37 16.65 -69.86 -7.88
N VAL A 38 17.85 -70.42 -7.74
CA VAL A 38 19.11 -69.70 -7.53
C VAL A 38 19.98 -69.67 -8.79
N CYS A 39 19.93 -70.68 -9.68
CA CYS A 39 20.75 -70.68 -10.91
C CYS A 39 20.06 -69.93 -12.08
N GLU A 40 18.79 -69.50 -11.96
CA GLU A 40 18.07 -68.70 -12.99
C GLU A 40 18.54 -67.23 -13.05
N LEU A 41 19.21 -66.75 -11.99
CA LEU A 41 19.70 -65.36 -11.88
C LEU A 41 21.15 -65.17 -12.36
N CYS A 42 21.78 -66.23 -12.82
CA CYS A 42 23.21 -66.27 -13.09
C CYS A 42 23.49 -66.53 -14.56
N GLU A 43 24.54 -65.92 -15.10
CA GLU A 43 24.92 -66.08 -16.51
C GLU A 43 25.78 -67.33 -16.71
N SER A 44 25.75 -67.90 -17.92
CA SER A 44 26.55 -69.08 -18.26
C SER A 44 28.05 -68.75 -18.24
N ALA A 45 28.88 -69.75 -17.97
CA ALA A 45 30.32 -69.62 -17.73
C ALA A 45 31.12 -68.96 -18.88
N ALA A 46 30.52 -68.81 -20.08
CA ALA A 46 31.14 -68.21 -21.24
C ALA A 46 31.06 -66.66 -21.27
N THR A 47 30.11 -66.05 -20.54
CA THR A 47 29.87 -64.60 -20.57
C THR A 47 29.88 -63.94 -19.18
N CYS A 48 29.99 -64.72 -18.11
CA CYS A 48 29.87 -64.23 -16.75
C CYS A 48 31.20 -63.67 -16.20
N ASP A 49 31.12 -62.65 -15.34
CA ASP A 49 32.28 -62.14 -14.60
C ASP A 49 32.43 -62.97 -13.31
N GLY A 50 33.55 -63.70 -13.20
CA GLY A 50 33.83 -64.63 -12.11
C GLY A 50 33.84 -63.99 -10.74
N GLY A 51 34.08 -62.67 -10.67
CA GLY A 51 34.24 -61.97 -9.40
C GLY A 51 35.25 -62.67 -8.48
N TYR A 52 35.12 -62.43 -7.18
CA TYR A 52 35.91 -63.13 -6.15
C TYR A 52 35.07 -64.10 -5.33
N HIS A 53 33.84 -64.41 -5.79
CA HIS A 53 32.85 -65.25 -5.09
C HIS A 53 32.67 -64.88 -3.61
N ALA A 54 32.77 -63.58 -3.30
CA ALA A 54 32.61 -63.06 -1.95
C ALA A 54 31.21 -62.45 -1.80
N ASP A 55 30.42 -62.96 -0.86
CA ASP A 55 29.14 -62.35 -0.52
C ASP A 55 29.38 -61.15 0.42
N VAL A 56 28.86 -60.00 0.02
CA VAL A 56 28.92 -58.77 0.81
C VAL A 56 27.52 -58.53 1.36
N GLU A 57 27.29 -58.94 2.61
CA GLU A 57 26.00 -58.76 3.30
C GLU A 57 25.81 -57.32 3.78
N TYR A 58 26.89 -56.67 4.21
CA TYR A 58 26.85 -55.31 4.78
C TYR A 58 27.97 -54.45 4.19
N PHE A 59 27.61 -53.26 3.75
CA PHE A 59 28.56 -52.22 3.36
C PHE A 59 28.22 -50.93 4.09
N GLN A 60 29.19 -50.42 4.85
CA GLN A 60 29.10 -49.14 5.51
C GLN A 60 30.26 -48.28 5.03
N MET A 61 29.97 -47.06 4.56
CA MET A 61 31.03 -46.11 4.26
C MET A 61 31.67 -45.68 5.59
N GLY A 62 33.01 -45.64 5.62
CA GLY A 62 33.74 -45.13 6.77
C GLY A 62 33.56 -43.62 6.97
N LYS A 63 34.36 -43.06 7.89
CA LYS A 63 34.45 -41.61 8.06
C LYS A 63 35.17 -41.01 6.86
N ILE A 64 34.43 -40.28 6.02
CA ILE A 64 35.01 -39.50 4.93
C ILE A 64 35.69 -38.28 5.55
N SER A 65 37.01 -38.18 5.39
CA SER A 65 37.78 -36.99 5.76
C SER A 65 37.64 -35.96 4.65
N ILE A 66 36.78 -34.96 4.84
CA ILE A 66 36.71 -33.81 3.95
C ILE A 66 37.80 -32.83 4.40
N PRO A 67 38.72 -32.41 3.51
CA PRO A 67 39.69 -31.39 3.86
C PRO A 67 38.99 -30.12 4.35
N ASN A 68 39.48 -29.53 5.44
CA ASN A 68 38.87 -28.36 6.07
C ASN A 68 38.67 -27.22 5.07
N GLU A 69 39.60 -27.05 4.11
CA GLU A 69 39.52 -26.04 3.05
C GLU A 69 38.24 -26.14 2.20
N VAL A 70 37.79 -27.36 1.87
CA VAL A 70 36.57 -27.58 1.06
C VAL A 70 35.33 -27.26 1.89
N PHE A 71 35.35 -27.64 3.16
CA PHE A 71 34.26 -27.35 4.08
C PHE A 71 34.13 -25.85 4.35
N GLU A 72 35.24 -25.15 4.58
CA GLU A 72 35.28 -23.70 4.79
C GLU A 72 34.79 -22.94 3.56
N ARG A 73 35.20 -23.35 2.35
CA ARG A 73 34.69 -22.74 1.10
C ARG A 73 33.18 -22.91 0.97
N PHE A 74 32.67 -24.11 1.22
CA PHE A 74 31.24 -24.38 1.17
C PHE A 74 30.49 -23.54 2.21
N MET A 75 30.96 -23.52 3.46
CA MET A 75 30.38 -22.72 4.53
C MET A 75 30.37 -21.23 4.18
N ARG A 76 31.49 -20.70 3.70
CA ARG A 76 31.60 -19.30 3.29
C ARG A 76 30.61 -18.97 2.18
N GLN A 77 30.46 -19.85 1.19
CA GLN A 77 29.49 -19.66 0.12
C GLN A 77 28.05 -19.62 0.67
N THR A 78 27.69 -20.53 1.58
CA THR A 78 26.36 -20.53 2.18
C THR A 78 26.10 -19.29 3.03
N ILE A 79 27.11 -18.81 3.77
CA ILE A 79 26.99 -17.58 4.57
C ILE A 79 26.79 -16.38 3.64
N LEU A 80 27.61 -16.24 2.60
CA LEU A 80 27.50 -15.15 1.64
C LEU A 80 26.14 -15.13 0.95
N GLN A 81 25.58 -16.30 0.63
CA GLN A 81 24.24 -16.38 0.07
C GLN A 81 23.20 -15.85 1.07
N VAL A 82 23.21 -16.33 2.31
CA VAL A 82 22.27 -15.88 3.36
C VAL A 82 22.42 -14.38 3.63
N GLU A 83 23.65 -13.87 3.70
CA GLU A 83 23.90 -12.44 3.88
C GLU A 83 23.38 -11.62 2.70
N SER A 84 23.58 -12.09 1.46
CA SER A 84 23.07 -11.41 0.26
C SER A 84 21.54 -11.35 0.22
N GLU A 85 20.86 -12.44 0.59
CA GLU A 85 19.41 -12.49 0.68
C GLU A 85 18.90 -11.54 1.77
N ARG A 86 19.57 -11.51 2.93
CA ARG A 86 19.24 -10.61 4.03
C ARG A 86 19.35 -9.14 3.64
N GLU A 87 20.45 -8.75 3.00
CA GLU A 87 20.65 -7.38 2.52
C GLU A 87 19.63 -6.99 1.46
N MET A 88 19.27 -7.92 0.57
CA MET A 88 18.22 -7.70 -0.43
C MET A 88 16.87 -7.42 0.23
N PHE A 89 16.49 -8.16 1.27
CA PHE A 89 15.26 -7.88 2.02
C PHE A 89 15.29 -6.53 2.74
N TYR A 90 16.42 -6.14 3.33
CA TYR A 90 16.55 -4.81 3.95
C TYR A 90 16.39 -3.68 2.93
N GLN A 91 16.99 -3.83 1.75
CA GLN A 91 16.87 -2.84 0.68
C GLN A 91 15.42 -2.74 0.17
N GLN A 92 14.75 -3.88 -0.06
CA GLN A 92 13.35 -3.91 -0.48
C GLN A 92 12.45 -3.22 0.55
N HIS A 93 12.59 -3.57 1.83
CA HIS A 93 11.82 -2.94 2.90
C HIS A 93 12.06 -1.42 2.96
N ALA A 94 13.31 -0.97 2.82
CA ALA A 94 13.63 0.46 2.81
C ALA A 94 12.99 1.19 1.62
N LEU A 95 12.92 0.55 0.45
CA LEU A 95 12.22 1.09 -0.73
C LEU A 95 10.71 1.15 -0.51
N GLU A 96 10.11 0.12 0.08
CA GLU A 96 8.68 0.09 0.39
C GLU A 96 8.30 1.20 1.38
N VAL A 97 9.06 1.36 2.47
CA VAL A 97 8.84 2.44 3.44
C VAL A 97 8.91 3.82 2.77
N LYS A 98 9.87 4.03 1.86
CA LYS A 98 9.96 5.28 1.11
C LYS A 98 8.73 5.51 0.23
N LYS A 99 8.30 4.50 -0.53
CA LYS A 99 7.09 4.59 -1.36
C LYS A 99 5.84 4.88 -0.51
N THR A 100 5.68 4.19 0.61
CA THR A 100 4.55 4.43 1.52
C THR A 100 4.59 5.84 2.10
N ARG A 101 5.78 6.35 2.45
CA ARG A 101 5.95 7.73 2.91
C ARG A 101 5.59 8.75 1.84
N GLU A 102 5.99 8.52 0.59
CA GLU A 102 5.61 9.38 -0.54
C GLU A 102 4.09 9.39 -0.75
N LEU A 103 3.45 8.21 -0.75
CA LEU A 103 1.99 8.10 -0.90
C LEU A 103 1.23 8.78 0.24
N THR A 104 1.65 8.59 1.48
CA THR A 104 1.02 9.26 2.64
C THR A 104 1.17 10.77 2.57
N GLN A 105 2.32 11.28 2.12
CA GLN A 105 2.54 12.70 1.92
C GLN A 105 1.65 13.26 0.79
N GLN A 106 1.54 12.54 -0.33
CA GLN A 106 0.68 12.92 -1.45
C GLN A 106 -0.79 13.03 -1.01
N ILE A 107 -1.30 12.01 -0.32
CA ILE A 107 -2.67 12.01 0.22
C ILE A 107 -2.88 13.18 1.19
N SER A 108 -1.90 13.46 2.05
CA SER A 108 -1.98 14.59 2.98
C SER A 108 -2.01 15.94 2.26
N ASN A 109 -1.22 16.10 1.19
CA ASN A 109 -1.19 17.33 0.40
C ASN A 109 -2.51 17.53 -0.35
N GLU A 110 -3.01 16.47 -1.02
CA GLU A 110 -4.28 16.50 -1.73
C GLU A 110 -5.45 16.83 -0.78
N ALA A 111 -5.49 16.19 0.40
CA ALA A 111 -6.50 16.50 1.40
C ALA A 111 -6.43 17.96 1.88
N ALA A 112 -5.23 18.54 2.00
CA ALA A 112 -5.06 19.94 2.35
C ALA A 112 -5.54 20.88 1.24
N GLU A 113 -5.25 20.57 -0.03
CA GLU A 113 -5.74 21.31 -1.19
C GLU A 113 -7.26 21.28 -1.29
N ILE A 114 -7.88 20.11 -1.14
CA ILE A 114 -9.35 19.96 -1.14
C ILE A 114 -9.97 20.80 -0.03
N ARG A 115 -9.41 20.77 1.18
CA ARG A 115 -9.90 21.58 2.30
C ARG A 115 -9.76 23.07 1.99
N ALA A 116 -8.60 23.51 1.54
CA ALA A 116 -8.37 24.92 1.20
C ALA A 116 -9.37 25.38 0.13
N ASN A 117 -9.55 24.59 -0.94
CA ASN A 117 -10.50 24.89 -2.00
C ASN A 117 -11.95 24.92 -1.49
N ALA A 118 -12.37 23.93 -0.70
CA ALA A 118 -13.71 23.89 -0.10
C ALA A 118 -13.96 25.10 0.81
N THR A 119 -12.98 25.52 1.62
CA THR A 119 -13.11 26.72 2.45
C THR A 119 -13.18 28.00 1.62
N ALA A 120 -12.44 28.10 0.52
CA ALA A 120 -12.51 29.24 -0.39
C ALA A 120 -13.88 29.32 -1.08
N HIS A 121 -14.40 28.19 -1.57
CA HIS A 121 -15.75 28.10 -2.12
C HIS A 121 -16.83 28.42 -1.09
N GLY A 122 -16.72 27.90 0.13
CA GLY A 122 -17.66 28.22 1.21
C GLY A 122 -17.69 29.73 1.53
N LYS A 123 -16.51 30.37 1.60
CA LYS A 123 -16.41 31.83 1.77
C LYS A 123 -17.05 32.58 0.60
N MET A 124 -16.75 32.19 -0.64
CA MET A 124 -17.35 32.78 -1.83
C MET A 124 -18.88 32.72 -1.79
N ILE A 125 -19.45 31.55 -1.47
CA ILE A 125 -20.90 31.37 -1.35
C ILE A 125 -21.47 32.26 -0.25
N SER A 126 -20.81 32.33 0.91
CA SER A 126 -21.28 33.18 2.02
C SER A 126 -21.32 34.67 1.64
N VAL A 127 -20.29 35.16 0.95
CA VAL A 127 -20.21 36.55 0.48
C VAL A 127 -21.29 36.84 -0.57
N ILE A 128 -21.52 35.91 -1.50
CA ILE A 128 -22.58 36.04 -2.50
C ILE A 128 -23.95 36.08 -1.82
N ALA A 129 -24.21 35.16 -0.88
CA ALA A 129 -25.48 35.10 -0.16
C ALA A 129 -25.73 36.36 0.68
N GLU A 130 -24.68 36.90 1.32
CA GLU A 130 -24.76 38.15 2.07
C GLU A 130 -25.06 39.34 1.14
N SER A 131 -24.35 39.45 0.02
CA SER A 131 -24.58 40.50 -0.98
C SER A 131 -25.98 40.42 -1.60
N GLU A 132 -26.50 39.22 -1.89
CA GLU A 132 -27.87 39.03 -2.37
C GLU A 132 -28.91 39.44 -1.32
N LYS A 133 -28.68 39.06 -0.06
CA LYS A 133 -29.53 39.48 1.06
C LYS A 133 -29.55 41.00 1.21
N GLU A 134 -28.39 41.65 1.23
CA GLU A 134 -28.29 43.11 1.33
C GLU A 134 -28.99 43.80 0.16
N LYS A 135 -28.77 43.32 -1.06
CA LYS A 135 -29.45 43.80 -2.27
C LYS A 135 -30.97 43.67 -2.14
N ALA A 136 -31.47 42.54 -1.63
CA ALA A 136 -32.89 42.32 -1.42
C ALA A 136 -33.48 43.26 -0.35
N ILE A 137 -32.75 43.49 0.75
CA ILE A 137 -33.14 44.43 1.80
C ILE A 137 -33.17 45.86 1.25
N GLN A 138 -32.13 46.30 0.56
CA GLN A 138 -32.07 47.64 -0.02
C GLN A 138 -33.16 47.87 -1.07
N LYS A 139 -33.45 46.87 -1.91
CA LYS A 139 -34.54 46.94 -2.88
C LYS A 139 -35.90 47.11 -2.18
N SER A 140 -36.14 46.31 -1.14
CA SER A 140 -37.37 46.42 -0.33
C SER A 140 -37.46 47.78 0.36
N TYR A 141 -36.36 48.30 0.90
CA TYR A 141 -36.29 49.61 1.54
C TYR A 141 -36.58 50.75 0.55
N ILE A 142 -35.95 50.74 -0.63
CA ILE A 142 -36.21 51.71 -1.70
C ILE A 142 -37.68 51.66 -2.13
N GLN A 143 -38.26 50.46 -2.25
CA GLN A 143 -39.67 50.32 -2.60
C GLN A 143 -40.59 50.89 -1.51
N ALA A 144 -40.34 50.56 -0.25
CA ALA A 144 -41.11 51.09 0.87
C ALA A 144 -41.02 52.62 0.96
N LEU A 145 -39.86 53.21 0.69
CA LEU A 145 -39.70 54.66 0.60
C LEU A 145 -40.49 55.26 -0.56
N LYS A 146 -40.47 54.63 -1.74
CA LYS A 146 -41.28 55.07 -2.89
C LYS A 146 -42.77 55.05 -2.54
N ASP A 147 -43.25 53.96 -1.95
CA ASP A 147 -44.65 53.82 -1.54
C ASP A 147 -45.03 54.86 -0.48
N PHE A 148 -44.14 55.15 0.46
CA PHE A 148 -44.33 56.18 1.49
C PHE A 148 -44.48 57.58 0.89
N PHE A 149 -43.59 57.98 -0.02
CA PHE A 149 -43.70 59.27 -0.69
C PHE A 149 -44.94 59.39 -1.58
N GLN A 150 -45.34 58.30 -2.23
CA GLN A 150 -46.57 58.25 -3.01
C GLN A 150 -47.80 58.45 -2.11
N LYS A 151 -47.87 57.78 -0.96
CA LYS A 151 -48.98 57.94 0.00
C LYS A 151 -49.09 59.37 0.55
N LEU A 152 -47.96 60.03 0.80
CA LEU A 152 -47.93 61.41 1.29
C LEU A 152 -48.03 62.46 0.17
N ASN A 153 -48.17 62.03 -1.09
CA ASN A 153 -48.23 62.88 -2.28
C ASN A 153 -47.08 63.91 -2.37
N VAL A 154 -45.87 63.51 -1.94
CA VAL A 154 -44.69 64.38 -1.98
C VAL A 154 -44.03 64.24 -3.34
N VAL A 155 -44.31 65.18 -4.24
CA VAL A 155 -43.79 65.14 -5.62
C VAL A 155 -42.43 65.82 -5.74
N GLN A 156 -42.22 66.94 -5.04
CA GLN A 156 -41.00 67.74 -5.11
C GLN A 156 -39.82 67.06 -4.41
N GLN A 157 -38.65 67.10 -5.05
CA GLN A 157 -37.44 66.39 -4.61
C GLN A 157 -36.87 66.93 -3.29
N ASP A 158 -36.95 68.24 -3.07
CA ASP A 158 -36.49 68.90 -1.84
C ASP A 158 -37.29 68.44 -0.60
N HIS A 159 -38.59 68.19 -0.78
CA HIS A 159 -39.46 67.66 0.28
C HIS A 159 -39.17 66.18 0.60
N LYS A 160 -38.75 65.39 -0.39
CA LYS A 160 -38.31 64.00 -0.15
C LYS A 160 -37.02 63.96 0.65
N LEU A 161 -36.06 64.83 0.32
CA LEU A 161 -34.77 64.90 1.00
C LEU A 161 -34.92 65.37 2.45
N SER A 162 -35.73 66.40 2.70
CA SER A 162 -36.01 66.87 4.06
C SER A 162 -36.71 65.83 4.92
N LEU A 163 -37.69 65.09 4.39
CA LEU A 163 -38.33 63.99 5.11
C LEU A 163 -37.39 62.81 5.38
N MET A 164 -36.51 62.47 4.43
CA MET A 164 -35.44 61.48 4.67
C MET A 164 -34.51 61.92 5.79
N MET A 165 -34.15 63.20 5.81
CA MET A 165 -33.27 63.75 6.83
C MET A 165 -33.94 63.74 8.21
N ILE A 166 -35.22 64.11 8.31
CA ILE A 166 -36.00 64.01 9.56
C ILE A 166 -36.01 62.57 10.07
N ARG A 167 -36.30 61.60 9.19
CA ARG A 167 -36.34 60.18 9.56
C ARG A 167 -34.96 59.65 9.99
N ALA A 168 -33.90 60.05 9.29
CA ALA A 168 -32.53 59.68 9.65
C ALA A 168 -32.13 60.24 11.02
N TYR A 169 -32.67 61.39 11.42
CA TYR A 169 -32.46 61.96 12.75
C TYR A 169 -33.36 61.35 13.83
N ASP A 170 -34.57 60.91 13.49
CA ASP A 170 -35.48 60.19 14.39
C ASP A 170 -34.84 58.89 14.91
N ASP A 171 -34.16 58.14 14.04
CA ASP A 171 -33.41 56.93 14.43
C ASP A 171 -32.20 57.21 15.35
N ILE A 172 -31.75 58.47 15.48
CA ILE A 172 -30.52 58.85 16.20
C ILE A 172 -30.80 59.44 17.60
N LYS A 173 -32.03 59.84 17.96
CA LYS A 173 -32.29 60.50 19.26
C LYS A 173 -33.60 60.12 19.93
N ASP A 174 -33.47 59.58 21.14
CA ASP A 174 -34.47 59.52 22.21
C ASP A 174 -35.05 60.89 22.66
N ASN A 175 -34.76 62.02 21.98
CA ASN A 175 -35.20 63.37 22.38
C ASN A 175 -35.19 64.39 21.21
N LEU A 176 -35.91 64.13 20.11
CA LEU A 176 -36.18 65.14 19.08
C LEU A 176 -37.68 65.49 19.07
N TYR A 177 -38.00 66.76 19.34
CA TYR A 177 -39.34 67.30 19.16
C TYR A 177 -39.52 67.75 17.70
N THR A 178 -40.26 66.99 16.91
CA THR A 178 -40.64 67.37 15.55
C THR A 178 -42.04 67.97 15.53
N SER A 179 -42.16 69.29 15.34
CA SER A 179 -43.44 69.92 14.97
C SER A 179 -43.52 70.08 13.45
N ILE A 180 -44.35 69.26 12.79
CA ILE A 180 -44.58 69.37 11.34
C ILE A 180 -45.75 70.34 11.13
N ASN A 181 -45.47 71.54 10.61
CA ASN A 181 -46.50 72.46 10.17
C ASN A 181 -46.71 72.30 8.64
N ALA A 182 -47.90 71.87 8.24
CA ALA A 182 -48.22 71.44 6.86
C ALA A 182 -48.15 72.55 5.80
N SER A 183 -47.82 73.79 6.18
CA SER A 183 -47.71 74.94 5.28
C SER A 183 -46.28 75.33 4.92
N SER A 184 -45.26 74.86 5.67
CA SER A 184 -43.85 75.11 5.40
C SER A 184 -42.97 74.16 6.23
N LEU A 185 -42.25 73.25 5.58
CA LEU A 185 -41.27 72.38 6.23
C LEU A 185 -39.99 73.16 6.53
N PHE A 186 -39.90 73.76 7.72
CA PHE A 186 -38.65 74.27 8.30
C PHE A 186 -38.28 73.46 9.54
N LEU A 187 -37.05 72.98 9.59
CA LEU A 187 -36.44 72.35 10.77
C LEU A 187 -35.81 73.45 11.63
N ASN A 188 -36.37 73.69 12.82
CA ASN A 188 -35.70 74.47 13.86
C ASN A 188 -34.95 73.51 14.77
N MET A 189 -33.61 73.56 14.74
CA MET A 189 -32.75 72.92 15.74
C MET A 189 -32.53 73.91 16.88
N VAL A 190 -32.84 73.50 18.12
CA VAL A 190 -32.40 74.17 19.37
C VAL A 190 -31.18 73.43 19.90
#